data_AF-A0A5N5SY46-F1
#
_entry.id   AF-A0A5N5SY46-F1
#
_cell.length_a   1.000
_cell.length_b   1.000
_cell.length_c   1.000
_cell.angle_alpha   90.00
_cell.angle_beta   90.00
_cell.angle_gamma   90.00
#
_symmetry.space_group_name_H-M   'P 1'
#
loop_
_entity.id
_entity.type
_entity.pdbx_description
1 polymer ?
#
loop_
_entity_poly.entity_id
_entity_poly.type
_entity_poly.pdbx_seq_one_letter_code
_entity_poly.pdbx_strand_id
1 'polypeptide(L)'
;MLCPFGSIFDYKKKQCVSGMDSVCYERACENRVNGLYSSPQASCGTFYKCFNGAMVQLEECPLGQIFDGLTCVFKTNFSCWKYSDHEHCGNRHDGYYASGDADCRGFFFCKDQIKLRSFLCDKGMVFNGEKCVHSRNRTCSPRPPLPDCSNKLDGYYTLDKTNCKRFYR
;
A
#
# COMPACT_ATOMS: atom_id res chain seq x y z
N MET A 1 -6.00 -33.95 2.32
CA MET A 1 -7.05 -33.56 3.30
C MET A 1 -7.76 -32.34 2.74
N LEU A 2 -9.09 -32.33 2.75
CA LEU A 2 -9.91 -31.23 2.22
C LEU A 2 -10.88 -30.78 3.31
N CYS A 3 -11.10 -29.48 3.41
CA CYS A 3 -12.11 -28.96 4.32
C CYS A 3 -13.52 -29.34 3.82
N PRO A 4 -14.47 -29.65 4.72
CA PRO A 4 -15.88 -29.86 4.37
C PRO A 4 -16.47 -28.69 3.58
N PHE A 5 -17.54 -28.95 2.82
CA PHE A 5 -18.22 -27.93 2.03
C PHE A 5 -18.63 -26.72 2.88
N GLY A 6 -18.31 -25.51 2.41
CA GLY A 6 -18.60 -24.26 3.13
C GLY A 6 -17.61 -23.90 4.25
N SER A 7 -16.57 -24.71 4.48
CA SER A 7 -15.50 -24.43 5.45
C SER A 7 -14.16 -24.18 4.77
N ILE A 8 -13.30 -23.40 5.43
CA ILE A 8 -11.95 -23.05 4.95
C ILE A 8 -10.92 -23.34 6.05
N PHE A 9 -9.68 -23.61 5.66
CA PHE A 9 -8.61 -23.87 6.61
C PHE A 9 -8.19 -22.58 7.33
N ASP A 10 -8.39 -22.52 8.65
CA ASP A 10 -7.89 -21.46 9.51
C ASP A 10 -6.41 -21.71 9.81
N TYR A 11 -5.55 -20.84 9.27
CA TYR A 11 -4.11 -20.97 9.42
C TYR A 11 -3.65 -20.76 10.88
N LYS A 12 -4.41 -20.03 11.70
CA LYS A 12 -4.11 -19.78 13.12
C LYS A 12 -4.51 -20.98 13.97
N LYS A 13 -5.73 -21.49 13.78
CA LYS A 13 -6.29 -22.62 14.55
C LYS A 13 -5.87 -23.99 14.01
N LYS A 14 -5.24 -24.05 12.84
CA LYS A 14 -4.83 -25.29 12.15
C LYS A 14 -5.99 -26.29 11.95
N GLN A 15 -7.18 -25.78 11.66
CA GLN A 15 -8.39 -26.57 11.48
C GLN A 15 -9.33 -25.92 10.47
N CYS A 16 -10.28 -26.69 9.92
CA CYS A 16 -11.33 -26.15 9.07
C CYS A 16 -12.38 -25.43 9.93
N VAL A 17 -12.70 -24.19 9.58
CA VAL A 17 -13.72 -23.37 10.22
C VAL A 17 -14.72 -22.86 9.18
N SER A 18 -15.85 -22.30 9.62
CA SER A 18 -16.82 -21.69 8.71
C SER A 18 -16.15 -20.68 7.77
N GLY A 19 -16.53 -20.65 6.49
CA GLY A 19 -16.00 -19.72 5.49
C GLY A 19 -16.11 -18.24 5.88
N MET A 20 -17.00 -17.89 6.81
CA MET A 20 -17.17 -16.53 7.32
C MET A 20 -16.23 -16.17 8.49
N ASP A 21 -15.60 -17.17 9.12
CA ASP A 21 -14.81 -17.01 10.35
C ASP A 21 -13.31 -16.91 10.11
N SER A 22 -12.85 -17.04 8.85
CA SER A 22 -11.43 -17.05 8.50
C SER A 22 -11.21 -16.44 7.11
N VAL A 23 -9.95 -16.26 6.75
CA VAL A 23 -9.50 -15.75 5.45
C VAL A 23 -8.77 -16.86 4.70
N CYS A 24 -9.08 -17.03 3.41
CA CYS A 24 -8.35 -17.96 2.56
C CYS A 24 -7.02 -17.32 2.10
N TYR A 25 -5.91 -17.86 2.60
CA TYR A 25 -4.56 -17.36 2.28
C TYR A 25 -3.88 -18.11 1.11
N GLU A 26 -4.55 -19.07 0.48
CA GLU A 26 -3.95 -19.96 -0.55
C GLU A 26 -3.27 -19.17 -1.67
N ARG A 27 -3.92 -18.10 -2.13
CA ARG A 27 -3.38 -17.22 -3.19
C ARG A 27 -2.72 -15.95 -2.66
N ALA A 28 -2.53 -15.84 -1.36
CA ALA A 28 -2.04 -14.61 -0.75
C ALA A 28 -0.60 -14.30 -1.16
N CYS A 29 0.23 -15.32 -1.43
CA CYS A 29 1.64 -15.15 -1.82
C CYS A 29 1.90 -15.41 -3.32
N GLU A 30 0.86 -15.70 -4.11
CA GLU A 30 1.02 -15.85 -5.56
C GLU A 30 1.53 -14.53 -6.17
N ASN A 31 2.59 -14.61 -6.98
CA ASN A 31 3.26 -13.45 -7.59
C ASN A 31 3.80 -12.41 -6.61
N ARG A 32 3.96 -12.76 -5.32
CA ARG A 32 4.61 -11.91 -4.33
C ARG A 32 6.05 -12.34 -4.11
N VAL A 33 6.91 -11.36 -3.91
CA VAL A 33 8.29 -11.58 -3.50
C VAL A 33 8.36 -12.01 -2.03
N ASN A 34 9.53 -12.42 -1.59
CA ASN A 34 9.76 -12.74 -0.18
C ASN A 34 9.59 -11.48 0.67
N GLY A 35 8.74 -11.53 1.70
CA GLY A 35 8.43 -10.34 2.48
C GLY A 35 7.25 -10.51 3.42
N LEU A 36 6.94 -9.41 4.13
CA LEU A 36 5.79 -9.31 5.02
C LEU A 36 4.67 -8.54 4.32
N TYR A 37 3.43 -8.99 4.52
CA TYR A 37 2.25 -8.45 3.86
C TYR A 37 1.10 -8.31 4.84
N SER A 38 0.36 -7.22 4.74
CA SER A 38 -0.89 -7.05 5.49
C SER A 38 -1.96 -8.03 5.00
N SER A 39 -2.74 -8.57 5.95
CA SER A 39 -3.87 -9.43 5.62
C SER A 39 -4.94 -8.66 4.83
N PRO A 40 -5.36 -9.12 3.63
CA PRO A 40 -6.27 -8.37 2.75
C PRO A 40 -7.67 -8.13 3.33
N GLN A 41 -8.08 -8.93 4.31
CA GLN A 41 -9.46 -9.02 4.79
C GLN A 41 -9.59 -9.01 6.32
N ALA A 42 -8.48 -9.10 7.07
CA ALA A 42 -8.51 -9.05 8.52
C ALA A 42 -8.51 -7.60 9.05
N SER A 43 -8.77 -7.45 10.35
CA SER A 43 -8.36 -6.24 11.06
C SER A 43 -6.86 -6.06 10.80
N CYS A 44 -6.42 -4.86 10.44
CA CYS A 44 -5.07 -4.67 9.93
C CYS A 44 -3.96 -4.82 10.97
N GLY A 45 -4.31 -5.36 12.13
CA GLY A 45 -3.37 -5.97 13.05
C GLY A 45 -2.80 -7.29 12.50
N THR A 46 -3.41 -7.98 11.54
CA THR A 46 -2.88 -9.26 11.06
C THR A 46 -1.99 -9.08 9.83
N PHE A 47 -0.83 -9.73 9.85
CA PHE A 47 0.12 -9.78 8.72
C PHE A 47 0.69 -11.17 8.54
N TYR A 48 1.24 -11.46 7.37
CA TYR A 48 1.82 -12.76 7.04
C TYR A 48 3.13 -12.62 6.28
N LYS A 49 3.96 -13.66 6.35
CA LYS A 49 5.24 -13.76 5.65
C LYS A 49 5.11 -14.67 4.43
N CYS A 50 5.52 -14.16 3.27
CA CYS A 50 5.72 -14.96 2.07
C CYS A 50 7.19 -15.34 1.92
N PHE A 51 7.43 -16.59 1.52
CA PHE A 51 8.74 -17.09 1.12
C PHE A 51 8.57 -18.09 -0.04
N ASN A 52 9.23 -17.84 -1.17
CA ASN A 52 9.16 -18.62 -2.41
C ASN A 52 7.71 -18.92 -2.85
N GLY A 53 6.85 -17.90 -2.82
CA GLY A 53 5.44 -18.03 -3.23
C GLY A 53 4.51 -18.70 -2.22
N ALA A 54 5.02 -19.15 -1.07
CA ALA A 54 4.22 -19.78 -0.01
C ALA A 54 4.09 -18.89 1.22
N MET A 55 2.94 -18.93 1.89
CA MET A 55 2.75 -18.31 3.19
C MET A 55 3.37 -19.18 4.29
N VAL A 56 4.43 -18.68 4.92
CA VAL A 56 5.20 -19.42 5.91
C VAL A 56 4.91 -19.01 7.36
N GLN A 57 4.25 -17.87 7.56
CA GLN A 57 3.97 -17.34 8.90
C GLN A 57 2.75 -16.42 8.87
N LEU A 58 1.97 -16.40 9.96
CA LEU A 58 0.84 -15.50 10.19
C LEU A 58 0.97 -14.93 11.61
N GLU A 59 0.90 -13.62 11.75
CA GLU A 59 1.13 -12.90 13.00
C GLU A 59 0.06 -11.81 13.22
N GLU A 60 -0.11 -11.42 14.48
CA GLU A 60 -1.01 -10.34 14.90
C GLU A 60 -0.23 -9.28 15.68
N CYS A 61 -0.46 -8.03 15.32
CA CYS A 61 0.03 -6.88 16.04
C CYS A 61 -0.62 -6.78 17.43
N PRO A 62 0.09 -6.20 18.41
CA PRO A 62 -0.46 -5.90 19.72
C PRO A 62 -1.77 -5.10 19.65
N LEU A 63 -2.56 -5.15 20.72
CA LEU A 63 -3.82 -4.41 20.83
C LEU A 63 -3.61 -2.92 20.53
N GLY A 64 -4.47 -2.36 19.67
CA GLY A 64 -4.40 -0.97 19.25
C GLY A 64 -3.39 -0.65 18.14
N GLN A 65 -2.63 -1.65 17.67
CA GLN A 65 -1.67 -1.49 16.58
C GLN A 65 -2.15 -2.12 15.26
N ILE A 66 -1.54 -1.68 14.16
CA ILE A 66 -1.71 -2.23 12.81
C ILE A 66 -0.37 -2.38 12.12
N PHE A 67 -0.28 -3.33 11.20
CA PHE A 67 0.92 -3.58 10.41
C PHE A 67 1.03 -2.57 9.28
N ASP A 68 2.12 -1.81 9.25
CA ASP A 68 2.31 -0.78 8.23
C ASP A 68 2.90 -1.30 6.92
N GLY A 69 3.42 -2.54 6.89
CA GLY A 69 4.22 -3.10 5.81
C GLY A 69 5.61 -3.55 6.26
N LEU A 70 6.05 -3.12 7.45
CA LEU A 70 7.34 -3.48 8.06
C LEU A 70 7.20 -3.86 9.54
N THR A 71 6.43 -3.09 10.31
CA THR A 71 6.27 -3.23 11.76
C THR A 71 4.85 -2.93 12.21
N CYS A 72 4.53 -3.30 13.44
CA CYS A 72 3.28 -2.89 14.09
C CYS A 72 3.42 -1.46 14.63
N VAL A 73 2.46 -0.60 14.24
CA VAL A 73 2.40 0.82 14.64
C VAL A 73 1.01 1.15 15.17
N PHE A 74 0.89 2.18 16.01
CA PHE A 74 -0.42 2.57 16.55
C PHE A 74 -1.38 3.06 15.46
N LYS A 75 -2.64 2.62 15.54
CA LYS A 75 -3.74 3.00 14.62
C LYS A 75 -3.97 4.51 14.51
N THR A 76 -3.55 5.30 15.48
CA THR A 76 -3.67 6.77 15.43
C THR A 76 -2.81 7.40 14.35
N ASN A 77 -1.70 6.74 14.01
CA ASN A 77 -0.69 7.24 13.08
C ASN A 77 -0.77 6.51 11.74
N PHE A 78 -1.80 5.69 11.53
CA PHE A 78 -1.88 4.84 10.36
C PHE A 78 -3.32 4.40 10.09
N SER A 79 -3.79 4.61 8.87
CA SER A 79 -5.08 4.08 8.42
C SER A 79 -4.83 2.82 7.61
N CYS A 80 -5.56 1.77 7.91
CA CYS A 80 -5.52 0.60 7.06
C CYS A 80 -6.41 0.81 5.85
N TRP A 81 -5.80 0.84 4.68
CA TRP A 81 -6.56 0.89 3.45
C TRP A 81 -7.05 -0.52 3.09
N LYS A 82 -8.38 -0.69 3.03
CA LYS A 82 -8.98 -1.87 2.40
C LYS A 82 -8.47 -1.97 0.97
N TYR A 83 -8.41 -3.18 0.44
CA TYR A 83 -8.03 -3.54 -0.93
C TYR A 83 -8.90 -2.91 -2.05
N SER A 84 -9.56 -1.76 -1.84
CA SER A 84 -10.27 -1.02 -2.88
C SER A 84 -9.27 -0.26 -3.76
N ASP A 85 -8.62 -1.01 -4.65
CA ASP A 85 -8.59 -0.85 -6.10
C ASP A 85 -8.24 0.48 -6.79
N HIS A 86 -7.83 1.55 -6.11
CA HIS A 86 -7.47 2.81 -6.79
C HIS A 86 -6.02 3.29 -6.61
N GLU A 87 -5.20 2.56 -5.86
CA GLU A 87 -3.82 2.97 -5.52
C GLU A 87 -2.79 1.89 -5.82
N HIS A 88 -2.88 1.34 -7.01
CA HIS A 88 -1.89 0.39 -7.48
C HIS A 88 -0.62 1.13 -7.89
N CYS A 89 0.52 0.53 -7.55
CA CYS A 89 1.82 0.91 -8.10
C CYS A 89 1.94 0.66 -9.61
N GLY A 90 0.83 0.36 -10.31
CA GLY A 90 0.79 -0.05 -11.72
C GLY A 90 1.54 0.90 -12.66
N ASN A 91 2.62 0.40 -13.24
CA ASN A 91 3.64 1.08 -14.05
C ASN A 91 4.37 2.25 -13.36
N ARG A 92 4.37 2.31 -12.03
CA ARG A 92 5.11 3.31 -11.26
C ARG A 92 6.48 2.77 -10.88
N HIS A 93 7.50 3.60 -10.99
CA HIS A 93 8.85 3.26 -10.53
C HIS A 93 8.87 3.06 -9.02
N ASP A 94 9.95 2.48 -8.51
CA ASP A 94 10.17 2.40 -7.07
C ASP A 94 10.20 3.80 -6.46
N GLY A 95 9.44 4.03 -5.38
CA GLY A 95 9.34 5.35 -4.78
C GLY A 95 8.09 5.59 -3.95
N TYR A 96 8.00 6.79 -3.39
CA TYR A 96 6.88 7.24 -2.57
C TYR A 96 5.83 7.96 -3.39
N TYR A 97 4.56 7.69 -3.10
CA TYR A 97 3.42 8.23 -3.82
C TYR A 97 2.35 8.69 -2.84
N ALA A 98 1.76 9.86 -3.08
CA ALA A 98 0.63 10.33 -2.30
C ALA A 98 -0.54 9.34 -2.45
N SER A 99 -1.23 9.09 -1.33
CA SER A 99 -2.54 8.48 -1.28
C SER A 99 -3.52 9.44 -1.96
N GLY A 100 -4.46 8.95 -2.75
CA GLY A 100 -5.44 9.76 -3.49
C GLY A 100 -6.51 10.42 -2.60
N ASP A 101 -6.28 10.42 -1.28
CA ASP A 101 -7.20 10.89 -0.25
C ASP A 101 -7.37 12.41 -0.25
N ALA A 102 -8.58 12.86 0.10
CA ALA A 102 -8.93 14.27 0.16
C ALA A 102 -8.11 15.08 1.19
N ASP A 103 -7.50 14.42 2.18
CA ASP A 103 -6.68 15.07 3.20
C ASP A 103 -5.17 15.09 2.86
N CYS A 104 -4.73 14.34 1.84
CA CYS A 104 -3.35 14.24 1.38
C CYS A 104 -2.34 13.89 2.48
N ARG A 105 -2.82 13.27 3.57
CA ARG A 105 -1.98 12.85 4.70
C ARG A 105 -1.38 11.48 4.44
N GLY A 106 -2.09 10.64 3.69
CA GLY A 106 -1.63 9.32 3.30
C GLY A 106 -0.57 9.37 2.20
N PHE A 107 0.40 8.47 2.26
CA PHE A 107 1.30 8.16 1.15
C PHE A 107 1.76 6.70 1.24
N PHE A 108 2.39 6.17 0.19
CA PHE A 108 2.80 4.78 0.13
C PHE A 108 4.08 4.58 -0.68
N PHE A 109 4.82 3.50 -0.37
CA PHE A 109 6.03 3.11 -1.07
C PHE A 109 5.75 1.96 -2.03
N CYS A 110 6.10 2.18 -3.29
CA CYS A 110 6.12 1.17 -4.34
C CYS A 110 7.52 0.58 -4.48
N LYS A 111 7.59 -0.74 -4.64
CA LYS A 111 8.78 -1.46 -5.09
C LYS A 111 8.38 -2.60 -6.00
N ASP A 112 9.05 -2.73 -7.14
CA ASP A 112 8.78 -3.79 -8.12
C ASP A 112 7.29 -3.82 -8.54
N GLN A 113 6.67 -2.64 -8.73
CA GLN A 113 5.24 -2.49 -9.06
C GLN A 113 4.26 -2.94 -7.95
N ILE A 114 4.75 -3.20 -6.74
CA ILE A 114 3.94 -3.64 -5.59
C ILE A 114 3.96 -2.55 -4.51
N LYS A 115 2.78 -2.26 -3.93
CA LYS A 115 2.65 -1.39 -2.75
C LYS A 115 3.15 -2.17 -1.54
N LEU A 116 4.32 -1.82 -1.03
CA LEU A 116 4.92 -2.52 0.12
C LEU A 116 4.49 -1.92 1.46
N ARG A 117 4.38 -0.60 1.51
CA ARG A 117 4.19 0.13 2.77
C ARG A 117 3.29 1.33 2.54
N SER A 118 2.43 1.64 3.49
CA SER A 118 1.72 2.92 3.53
C SER A 118 2.30 3.78 4.65
N PHE A 119 1.90 5.03 4.72
CA PHE A 119 2.36 6.00 5.72
C PHE A 119 1.28 7.05 5.88
N LEU A 120 1.23 7.69 7.05
CA LEU A 120 0.35 8.81 7.32
C LEU A 120 1.17 9.94 7.95
N CYS A 121 1.04 11.14 7.41
CA CYS A 121 1.60 12.34 8.01
C CYS A 121 0.86 12.69 9.31
N ASP A 122 1.58 13.31 10.25
CA ASP A 122 1.02 13.79 11.51
C ASP A 122 -0.14 14.78 11.29
N LYS A 123 -0.91 15.03 12.36
CA LYS A 123 -2.01 16.00 12.30
C LYS A 123 -1.50 17.37 11.84
N GLY A 124 -2.15 17.94 10.84
CA GLY A 124 -1.77 19.26 10.27
C GLY A 124 -0.64 19.21 9.23
N MET A 125 -0.17 18.02 8.87
CA MET A 125 0.88 17.79 7.86
C MET A 125 0.30 17.03 6.65
N VAL A 126 0.79 17.33 5.45
CA VAL A 126 0.42 16.71 4.17
C VAL A 126 1.67 16.21 3.44
N PHE A 127 1.56 15.14 2.65
CA PHE A 127 2.67 14.62 1.85
C PHE A 127 2.81 15.41 0.55
N ASN A 128 3.97 16.04 0.32
CA ASN A 128 4.23 16.87 -0.87
C ASN A 128 4.81 16.10 -2.07
N GLY A 129 4.92 14.77 -2.00
CA GLY A 129 5.61 13.94 -2.98
C GLY A 129 7.01 13.49 -2.55
N GLU A 130 7.57 14.11 -1.50
CA GLU A 130 8.90 13.78 -0.96
C GLU A 130 8.85 13.56 0.56
N LYS A 131 8.17 14.45 1.29
CA LYS A 131 8.07 14.43 2.76
C LYS A 131 6.76 15.02 3.27
N CYS A 132 6.50 14.81 4.56
CA CYS A 132 5.40 15.49 5.25
C CYS A 132 5.76 16.96 5.49
N VAL A 133 4.90 17.87 5.06
CA VAL A 133 5.03 19.33 5.22
C VAL A 133 3.75 19.93 5.80
N HIS A 134 3.81 21.11 6.42
CA HIS A 134 2.62 21.74 6.97
C HIS A 134 1.56 22.02 5.89
N SER A 135 0.30 21.71 6.21
CA SER A 135 -0.86 21.83 5.31
C SER A 135 -1.12 23.24 4.76
N ARG A 136 -0.45 24.27 5.28
CA ARG A 136 -0.52 25.64 4.75
C ARG A 136 0.02 25.74 3.32
N ASN A 137 0.90 24.83 2.92
CA ASN A 137 1.33 24.64 1.52
C ASN A 137 0.42 23.61 0.85
N ARG A 138 -0.80 24.02 0.47
CA ARG A 138 -1.88 23.18 -0.08
C ARG A 138 -1.59 22.49 -1.44
N THR A 139 -0.34 22.18 -1.74
CA THR A 139 0.00 21.38 -2.92
C THR A 139 0.05 19.93 -2.50
N CYS A 140 -1.11 19.31 -2.46
CA CYS A 140 -1.15 17.88 -2.67
C CYS A 140 -0.54 17.66 -4.06
N SER A 141 0.58 16.96 -4.12
CA SER A 141 1.14 16.52 -5.39
C SER A 141 0.74 15.06 -5.59
N PRO A 142 -0.50 14.75 -6.04
CA PRO A 142 -0.79 13.44 -6.60
C PRO A 142 -0.08 13.26 -7.95
N ARG A 143 0.64 14.29 -8.42
CA ARG A 143 1.42 14.30 -9.65
C ARG A 143 2.91 14.41 -9.32
N PRO A 144 3.79 13.76 -10.10
CA PRO A 144 5.23 13.94 -10.00
C PRO A 144 5.55 15.45 -9.98
N PRO A 145 6.64 15.86 -9.31
CA PRO A 145 7.07 17.26 -9.33
C PRO A 145 7.07 17.77 -10.78
N LEU A 146 6.45 18.94 -10.96
CA LEU A 146 6.44 19.58 -12.28
C LEU A 146 7.91 19.79 -12.70
N PRO A 147 8.28 19.43 -13.95
CA PRO A 147 9.62 19.67 -14.44
C PRO A 147 9.94 21.17 -14.45
N ASP A 148 11.21 21.52 -14.23
CA ASP A 148 11.68 22.90 -14.30
C ASP A 148 11.50 23.47 -15.72
N CYS A 149 10.63 24.47 -15.85
CA CYS A 149 10.31 25.14 -17.09
C CYS A 149 11.14 26.41 -17.34
N SER A 150 12.06 26.80 -16.44
CA SER A 150 12.75 28.10 -16.48
C SER A 150 13.54 28.33 -17.79
N ASN A 151 13.94 27.25 -18.45
CA ASN A 151 14.69 27.27 -19.72
C ASN A 151 13.95 26.56 -20.86
N LYS A 152 12.62 26.52 -20.80
CA LYS A 152 11.76 25.94 -21.84
C LYS A 152 11.03 27.06 -22.60
N LEU A 153 10.91 26.89 -23.91
CA LEU A 153 10.04 27.73 -24.74
C LEU A 153 8.58 27.39 -24.45
N ASP A 154 7.66 28.31 -24.70
CA ASP A 154 6.23 28.04 -24.62
C ASP A 154 5.87 26.90 -25.59
N GLY A 155 5.35 25.79 -25.06
CA GLY A 155 5.10 24.61 -25.87
C GLY A 155 4.65 23.40 -25.06
N TYR A 156 4.33 22.31 -25.74
CA TYR A 156 3.92 21.06 -25.10
C TYR A 156 5.11 20.11 -25.00
N TYR A 157 5.36 19.59 -23.79
CA TYR A 157 6.51 18.74 -23.50
C TYR A 157 6.09 17.45 -22.83
N THR A 158 6.68 16.32 -23.24
CA THR A 158 6.41 15.01 -22.64
C THR A 158 7.24 14.79 -21.38
N LEU A 159 6.60 14.35 -20.29
CA LEU A 159 7.26 14.08 -19.00
C LEU A 159 8.09 12.79 -19.02
N ASP A 160 7.71 11.84 -19.88
CA ASP A 160 8.38 10.56 -20.06
C ASP A 160 8.60 10.33 -21.57
N LYS A 161 9.88 10.23 -21.96
CA LYS A 161 10.31 10.03 -23.37
C LYS A 161 10.09 8.61 -23.87
N THR A 162 9.85 7.66 -22.97
CA THR A 162 9.75 6.23 -23.33
C THR A 162 8.33 5.81 -23.69
N ASN A 163 7.31 6.51 -23.19
CA ASN A 163 5.90 6.13 -23.38
C ASN A 163 4.95 7.26 -23.80
N CYS A 164 5.37 8.53 -23.82
CA CYS A 164 4.57 9.67 -24.29
C CYS A 164 3.16 9.82 -23.67
N LYS A 165 2.88 9.18 -22.52
CA LYS A 165 1.53 9.17 -21.90
C LYS A 165 1.18 10.44 -21.14
N ARG A 166 2.13 11.35 -20.94
CA ARG A 166 1.96 12.56 -20.10
C ARG A 166 2.66 13.74 -20.75
N PHE A 167 1.99 14.88 -20.77
CA PHE A 167 2.56 16.14 -21.24
C PHE A 167 2.30 17.28 -20.25
N TYR A 168 3.09 18.33 -20.35
CA TYR A 168 2.90 19.62 -19.70
C TYR A 168 2.97 20.73 -20.74
N ARG A 169 2.35 21.87 -20.43
CA ARG A 169 2.37 23.09 -21.24
C ARG A 169 3.02 24.19 -20.42
#